data_AF-A0A1I2N348-F1
#
_entry.id   AF-A0A1I2N348-F1
#
_cell.length_a   1.000
_cell.length_b   1.000
_cell.length_c   1.000
_cell.angle_alpha   90.00
_cell.angle_beta   90.00
_cell.angle_gamma   90.00
#
_symmetry.space_group_name_H-M   'P 1'
#
loop_
_entity.id
_entity.type
_entity.pdbx_description
1 polymer ?
#
loop_
_entity_poly.entity_id
_entity_poly.type
_entity_poly.pdbx_seq_one_letter_code
_entity_poly.pdbx_strand_id
1 'polypeptide(L)'
;MLTAALPHNCSRASPISSSAIVANILRAIGIRPLAARSRAWLQMVREAPPSVLANALGISAATAMRYAERAGTDYLAYASIAKR
;
A
#
# COMPACT_ATOMS: atom_id res chain seq x y z
N MET A 1 47.17 -4.71 28.40
CA MET A 1 47.28 -5.18 26.99
C MET A 1 46.38 -6.41 26.89
N LEU A 2 45.30 -6.51 26.13
CA LEU A 2 44.87 -5.88 24.87
C LEU A 2 43.32 -5.92 24.86
N THR A 3 42.65 -4.80 24.57
CA THR A 3 41.18 -4.75 24.41
C THR A 3 40.84 -5.20 22.98
N ALA A 4 39.98 -6.20 22.84
CA ALA A 4 39.43 -6.58 21.54
C ALA A 4 38.01 -6.01 21.46
N ALA A 5 37.90 -4.75 21.03
CA ALA A 5 36.62 -4.16 20.66
C ALA A 5 36.17 -4.79 19.34
N LEU A 6 35.19 -5.69 19.41
CA LEU A 6 34.41 -6.11 18.25
C LEU A 6 33.67 -4.88 17.69
N PRO A 7 33.78 -4.56 16.39
CA PRO A 7 32.94 -3.52 15.82
C PRO A 7 31.50 -4.04 15.79
N HIS A 8 30.65 -3.50 16.65
CA HIS A 8 29.19 -3.60 16.51
C HIS A 8 28.75 -2.83 15.26
N ASN A 9 28.98 -3.40 14.08
CA ASN A 9 28.52 -2.84 12.82
C ASN A 9 27.12 -3.36 12.51
N CYS A 10 26.11 -2.86 13.23
CA CYS A 10 24.68 -3.11 12.93
C CYS A 10 24.16 -2.26 11.76
N SER A 11 25.03 -1.54 11.04
CA SER A 11 24.63 -0.51 10.09
C SER A 11 24.51 -1.02 8.65
N ARG A 12 23.76 -2.11 8.39
CA ARG A 12 23.15 -2.38 7.06
C ARG A 12 22.17 -3.58 7.01
N ALA A 13 21.44 -3.87 8.07
CA ALA A 13 20.26 -4.73 7.91
C ALA A 13 19.17 -3.90 7.22
N SER A 14 19.13 -3.90 5.88
CA SER A 14 17.96 -3.38 5.17
C SER A 14 16.74 -4.13 5.70
N PRO A 15 15.67 -3.45 6.13
CA PRO A 15 14.48 -4.15 6.59
C PRO A 15 14.02 -5.10 5.49
N ILE A 16 13.62 -6.32 5.87
CA ILE A 16 12.91 -7.23 4.98
C ILE A 16 11.59 -6.55 4.64
N SER A 17 11.62 -5.67 3.65
CA SER A 17 10.46 -4.90 3.25
C SER A 17 9.53 -5.87 2.55
N SER A 18 8.40 -6.19 3.19
CA SER A 18 7.36 -7.06 2.60
C SER A 18 6.98 -6.58 1.19
N SER A 19 7.02 -5.27 0.96
CA SER A 19 6.81 -4.67 -0.37
C SER A 19 7.90 -5.04 -1.40
N ALA A 20 9.16 -5.16 -0.98
CA ALA A 20 10.28 -5.52 -1.85
C ALA A 20 10.19 -7.00 -2.27
N ILE A 21 9.81 -7.89 -1.35
CA ILE A 21 9.59 -9.32 -1.64
C ILE A 21 8.46 -9.46 -2.67
N VAL A 22 7.30 -8.86 -2.40
CA VAL A 22 6.15 -8.92 -3.31
C VAL A 22 6.49 -8.29 -4.67
N ALA A 23 7.21 -7.17 -4.68
CA ALA A 23 7.66 -6.54 -5.92
C ALA A 23 8.60 -7.44 -6.73
N ASN A 24 9.50 -8.18 -6.06
CA ASN A 24 10.40 -9.11 -6.75
C ASN A 24 9.64 -10.30 -7.34
N ILE A 25 8.70 -10.88 -6.58
CA ILE A 25 7.83 -11.97 -7.05
C ILE A 25 7.02 -11.52 -8.27
N LEU A 26 6.39 -10.34 -8.20
CA LEU A 26 5.62 -9.78 -9.31
C LEU A 26 6.49 -9.56 -10.56
N ARG A 27 7.71 -9.05 -10.39
CA ARG A 27 8.65 -8.87 -11.50
C ARG A 27 9.08 -10.21 -12.10
N ALA A 28 9.30 -11.23 -11.27
CA ALA A 28 9.68 -12.56 -11.72
C ALA A 28 8.62 -13.21 -12.63
N ILE A 29 7.33 -12.91 -12.39
CA ILE A 29 6.21 -13.36 -13.25
C ILE A 29 5.86 -12.35 -14.35
N GLY A 30 6.72 -11.36 -14.62
CA GLY A 30 6.55 -10.37 -15.69
C GLY A 30 5.53 -9.26 -15.39
N ILE A 31 5.03 -9.16 -14.17
CA ILE A 31 4.05 -8.15 -13.77
C ILE A 31 4.77 -6.92 -13.18
N ARG A 32 4.48 -5.75 -13.74
CA ARG A 32 4.95 -4.48 -13.16
C ARG A 32 4.29 -4.25 -11.80
N PRO A 33 5.06 -4.08 -10.70
CA PRO A 33 4.48 -3.93 -9.35
C PRO A 33 3.46 -2.78 -9.23
N LEU A 34 3.71 -1.66 -9.92
CA LEU A 34 2.78 -0.53 -9.96
C LEU A 34 1.44 -0.88 -10.64
N ALA A 35 1.49 -1.70 -11.69
CA ALA A 35 0.28 -2.16 -12.38
C ALA A 35 -0.52 -3.12 -11.48
N ALA A 36 0.15 -4.06 -10.81
CA ALA A 36 -0.49 -4.96 -9.84
C ALA A 36 -1.17 -4.17 -8.71
N ARG A 37 -0.45 -3.20 -8.12
CA ARG A 37 -1.00 -2.32 -7.07
C ARG A 37 -2.21 -1.55 -7.57
N SER A 38 -2.14 -1.00 -8.78
CA SER A 38 -3.26 -0.26 -9.36
C SER A 38 -4.48 -1.14 -9.60
N ARG A 39 -4.30 -2.38 -10.06
CA ARG A 39 -5.42 -3.34 -10.21
C ARG A 39 -6.00 -3.75 -8.86
N ALA A 40 -5.17 -4.01 -7.86
CA ALA A 40 -5.64 -4.31 -6.50
C ALA A 40 -6.49 -3.16 -5.95
N TRP A 41 -6.09 -1.91 -6.16
CA TRP A 41 -6.89 -0.74 -5.82
C TRP A 41 -8.25 -0.72 -6.52
N LEU A 42 -8.29 -0.93 -7.83
CA LEU A 42 -9.54 -0.94 -8.58
C LEU A 42 -10.49 -2.08 -8.15
N GLN A 43 -9.96 -3.20 -7.65
CA GLN A 43 -10.77 -4.28 -7.09
C GLN A 43 -11.31 -3.91 -5.71
N MET A 44 -10.44 -3.45 -4.79
CA MET A 44 -10.85 -3.07 -3.44
C MET A 44 -11.91 -1.96 -3.46
N VAL A 45 -11.75 -0.98 -4.34
CA VAL A 45 -12.67 0.14 -4.46
C VAL A 45 -14.01 -0.26 -5.08
N ARG A 46 -14.20 -1.49 -5.59
CA ARG A 46 -15.55 -1.98 -5.95
C ARG A 46 -16.28 -2.58 -4.75
N GLU A 47 -15.53 -3.11 -3.81
CA GLU A 47 -16.05 -3.79 -2.63
C GLU A 47 -16.29 -2.82 -1.46
N ALA A 48 -15.48 -1.76 -1.37
CA ALA A 48 -15.51 -0.82 -0.27
C ALA A 48 -15.35 0.65 -0.71
N PRO A 49 -16.00 1.59 -0.01
CA PRO A 49 -15.86 3.01 -0.28
C PRO A 49 -14.42 3.51 -0.05
N PRO A 50 -14.00 4.57 -0.77
CA PRO A 50 -12.66 5.12 -0.67
C PRO A 50 -12.32 5.67 0.73
N SER A 51 -13.30 6.17 1.49
CA SER A 51 -13.09 6.65 2.86
C SER A 51 -12.72 5.51 3.83
N VAL A 52 -13.40 4.37 3.71
CA VAL A 52 -13.11 3.16 4.50
C VAL A 52 -11.73 2.61 4.14
N LEU A 53 -11.42 2.54 2.85
CA LEU A 53 -10.12 2.07 2.37
C LEU A 53 -8.98 3.01 2.75
N ALA A 54 -9.20 4.33 2.74
CA ALA A 54 -8.21 5.31 3.15
C ALA A 54 -7.81 5.11 4.62
N ASN A 55 -8.80 4.91 5.49
CA ASN A 55 -8.58 4.64 6.90
C ASN A 55 -7.89 3.27 7.11
N ALA A 56 -8.37 2.21 6.45
CA ALA A 56 -7.84 0.86 6.63
C ALA A 56 -6.40 0.70 6.10
N LEU A 57 -6.05 1.39 5.02
CA LEU A 57 -4.74 1.26 4.36
C LEU A 57 -3.76 2.38 4.77
N GLY A 58 -4.19 3.32 5.60
CA GLY A 58 -3.37 4.44 6.05
C GLY A 58 -2.93 5.37 4.91
N ILE A 59 -3.77 5.56 3.89
CA ILE A 59 -3.47 6.42 2.74
C ILE A 59 -4.40 7.64 2.69
N SER A 60 -4.03 8.65 1.90
CA SER A 60 -4.88 9.83 1.76
C SER A 60 -6.21 9.52 1.06
N ALA A 61 -7.29 10.12 1.57
CA ALA A 61 -8.62 10.01 0.98
C ALA A 61 -8.64 10.47 -0.49
N ALA A 62 -7.88 11.53 -0.83
CA ALA A 62 -7.74 12.00 -2.21
C ALA A 62 -7.18 10.91 -3.15
N THR A 63 -6.21 10.11 -2.69
CA THR A 63 -5.66 9.01 -3.47
C THR A 63 -6.68 7.89 -3.64
N ALA A 64 -7.42 7.55 -2.57
CA ALA A 64 -8.48 6.54 -2.63
C ALA A 64 -9.60 6.97 -3.59
N MET A 65 -10.02 8.24 -3.55
CA MET A 65 -11.03 8.81 -4.46
C MET A 65 -10.59 8.74 -5.93
N ARG A 66 -9.33 9.07 -6.23
CA ARG A 66 -8.80 8.97 -7.60
C ARG A 66 -8.92 7.54 -8.17
N TYR A 67 -8.77 6.53 -7.32
CA TYR A 67 -8.98 5.14 -7.73
C TYR A 67 -10.46 4.78 -7.85
N ALA A 68 -11.34 5.38 -7.05
CA ALA A 68 -12.80 5.22 -7.17
C ALA A 68 -13.34 5.81 -8.47
N GLU A 69 -12.93 7.04 -8.79
CA GLU A 69 -13.27 7.69 -10.07
C GLU A 69 -12.81 6.84 -11.25
N ARG A 70 -11.57 6.32 -11.19
CA ARG A 70 -11.03 5.45 -12.23
C ARG A 70 -11.72 4.09 -12.32
N ALA A 71 -12.29 3.60 -11.23
CA ALA A 71 -13.07 2.36 -11.19
C ALA A 71 -14.51 2.54 -11.68
N GLY A 72 -14.98 3.80 -11.80
CA GLY A 72 -16.36 4.13 -12.18
C GLY A 72 -17.38 3.79 -11.09
N THR A 73 -16.96 3.79 -9.83
CA THR A 73 -17.78 3.38 -8.69
C THR A 73 -18.42 4.58 -8.01
N ASP A 74 -19.74 4.55 -7.81
CA ASP A 74 -20.48 5.58 -7.09
C ASP A 74 -20.68 5.17 -5.62
N TYR A 75 -20.14 5.98 -4.71
CA TYR A 75 -20.23 5.80 -3.26
C TYR A 75 -20.92 6.97 -2.53
N LEU A 76 -21.75 7.76 -3.23
CA LEU A 76 -22.46 8.90 -2.65
C LEU A 76 -23.25 8.55 -1.38
N ALA A 77 -23.77 7.33 -1.29
CA ALA A 77 -24.49 6.83 -0.11
C ALA A 77 -23.62 6.70 1.16
N TYR A 78 -22.29 6.58 1.03
CA TYR A 78 -21.38 6.44 2.17
C TYR A 78 -20.93 7.79 2.75
N ALA A 79 -21.00 8.87 1.95
CA ALA A 79 -20.65 10.22 2.40
C ALA A 79 -21.62 10.76 3.47
N SER A 80 -22.87 10.28 3.49
CA SER A 80 -23.89 10.69 4.46
C SER A 80 -23.65 10.15 5.87
N ILE A 81 -22.90 9.04 6.02
CA ILE A 81 -22.61 8.38 7.31
C ILE A 81 -21.50 9.10 8.10
N ALA A 82 -20.63 9.86 7.43
CA ALA A 82 -19.47 10.51 8.06
C ALA A 82 -19.79 11.83 8.79
N LYS A 83 -21.03 12.32 8.73
CA LYS A 83 -21.50 13.48 9.51
C LYS A 83 -22.18 13.01 10.80
N ARG A 84 -21.41 12.78 11.86
CA ARG A 84 -21.98 12.66 13.20
C ARG A 84 -21.13 13.39 14.22
#